data_AF-A0A0L7LDD7-F1
#
_entry.id   AF-A0A0L7LDD7-F1
#
_cell.length_a   1.000
_cell.length_b   1.000
_cell.length_c   1.000
_cell.angle_alpha   90.00
_cell.angle_beta   90.00
_cell.angle_gamma   90.00
#
_symmetry.space_group_name_H-M   'P 1'
#
loop_
_entity.id
_entity.type
_entity.pdbx_description
1 polymer ?
#
loop_
_entity_poly.entity_id
_entity_poly.type
_entity_poly.pdbx_seq_one_letter_code
_entity_poly.pdbx_strand_id
1 'polypeptide(L)'
;MGGCRLTIVDDVLNRSFYKLGLIVGRNPGYFIIIPVLLTLLMITGYQRIYYEMDPEYLFSPVSGQGKFERRIVEEHFKVNYSHRFGRVIIVSKDNDTNMLRAEVWKELRQLDDLVQNMTVTLPSGETFSYRDECARCNEAN
;
A
#
# COMPACT_ATOMS: atom_id res chain seq x y z
N MET A 1 43.94 -5.14 29.81
CA MET A 1 43.49 -4.64 31.13
C MET A 1 42.20 -3.85 30.92
N GLY A 2 41.02 -4.44 31.09
CA GLY A 2 39.75 -3.76 30.78
C GLY A 2 38.52 -4.29 31.54
N GLY A 3 38.72 -5.03 32.63
CA GLY A 3 37.65 -5.78 33.32
C GLY A 3 36.98 -5.10 34.51
N CYS A 4 37.44 -3.92 34.97
CA CYS A 4 36.89 -3.29 36.18
C CYS A 4 35.59 -2.49 35.96
N ARG A 5 35.22 -2.21 34.71
CA ARG A 5 34.08 -1.32 34.40
C ARG A 5 32.74 -2.05 34.27
N LEU A 6 32.73 -3.33 33.90
CA LEU A 6 31.51 -4.13 33.80
C LEU A 6 30.98 -4.50 35.20
N THR A 7 31.86 -4.92 36.11
CA THR A 7 31.46 -5.43 37.43
C THR A 7 30.77 -4.41 38.31
N ILE A 8 31.16 -3.13 38.23
CA ILE A 8 30.51 -2.04 38.97
C ILE A 8 29.11 -1.77 38.40
N VAL A 9 28.96 -1.81 37.07
CA VAL A 9 27.66 -1.61 36.42
C VAL A 9 26.72 -2.77 36.76
N ASP A 10 27.21 -4.00 36.73
CA ASP A 10 26.44 -5.20 37.07
C ASP A 10 25.99 -5.19 38.53
N ASP A 11 26.86 -4.79 39.47
CA ASP A 11 26.52 -4.71 40.89
C ASP A 11 25.48 -3.61 41.17
N VAL A 12 25.62 -2.44 40.54
CA VAL A 12 24.63 -1.35 40.64
C VAL A 12 23.29 -1.76 40.04
N LEU A 13 23.30 -2.46 38.91
CA LEU A 13 22.11 -2.93 38.22
C LEU A 13 21.38 -4.00 39.06
N ASN A 14 22.12 -4.98 39.58
CA ASN A 14 21.59 -6.02 40.46
C ASN A 14 20.96 -5.42 41.71
N ARG A 15 21.65 -4.47 42.36
CA ARG A 15 21.13 -3.79 43.56
C ARG A 15 19.88 -2.95 43.26
N SER A 16 19.81 -2.36 42.07
CA SER A 16 18.65 -1.56 41.63
C SER A 16 17.45 -2.45 41.31
N PHE A 17 17.65 -3.55 40.58
CA PHE A 17 16.58 -4.51 40.32
C PHE A 17 16.10 -5.23 41.57
N TYR A 18 17.00 -5.52 42.52
CA TYR A 18 16.61 -6.08 43.82
C TYR A 18 15.68 -5.14 44.58
N LYS A 19 16.01 -3.83 44.64
CA LYS A 19 15.14 -2.82 45.28
C LYS A 19 13.81 -2.67 44.54
N LEU A 20 13.84 -2.64 43.22
CA LEU A 20 12.64 -2.57 42.39
C LEU A 20 11.73 -3.78 42.64
N GLY A 21 12.30 -4.99 42.60
CA GLY A 21 11.60 -6.24 42.87
C GLY A 21 11.03 -6.32 44.29
N LEU A 22 11.74 -5.81 45.29
CA LEU A 22 11.23 -5.71 46.67
C LEU A 22 10.01 -4.79 46.78
N ILE A 23 10.03 -3.65 46.09
CA ILE A 23 8.91 -2.70 46.06
C ILE A 23 7.69 -3.30 45.34
N VAL A 24 7.93 -3.95 44.19
CA VAL A 24 6.89 -4.63 43.40
C VAL A 24 6.29 -5.80 44.18
N GLY A 25 7.12 -6.61 44.84
CA GLY A 25 6.68 -7.74 45.66
C GLY A 25 5.86 -7.33 46.89
N ARG A 26 6.07 -6.12 47.42
CA ARG A 26 5.30 -5.59 48.55
C ARG A 26 3.91 -5.09 48.15
N ASN A 27 3.72 -4.66 46.90
CA ASN A 27 2.42 -4.19 46.37
C ASN A 27 2.19 -4.68 44.93
N PRO A 28 1.97 -5.98 44.71
CA PRO A 28 1.94 -6.57 43.37
C PRO A 28 0.75 -6.08 42.52
N GLY A 29 -0.40 -5.79 43.14
CA GLY A 29 -1.61 -5.40 42.43
C GLY A 29 -1.49 -4.11 41.62
N TYR A 30 -0.92 -3.05 42.21
CA TYR A 30 -0.77 -1.75 41.55
C TYR A 30 0.15 -1.81 40.33
N PHE A 31 1.26 -2.55 40.45
CA PHE A 31 2.23 -2.76 39.38
C PHE A 31 1.73 -3.66 38.24
N ILE A 32 0.66 -4.43 38.44
CA ILE A 32 0.01 -5.22 37.38
C ILE A 32 -1.11 -4.42 36.73
N ILE A 33 -1.97 -3.79 37.53
CA ILE A 33 -3.17 -3.09 37.04
C ILE A 33 -2.80 -1.91 36.14
N ILE A 34 -1.80 -1.10 36.52
CA ILE A 34 -1.45 0.10 35.76
C ILE A 34 -0.89 -0.22 34.38
N PRO A 35 0.14 -1.09 34.22
CA PRO A 35 0.62 -1.44 32.90
C PRO A 35 -0.46 -2.07 32.04
N VAL A 36 -1.35 -2.90 32.61
CA VAL A 36 -2.46 -3.51 31.87
C VAL A 36 -3.47 -2.46 31.39
N LEU A 37 -3.85 -1.49 32.23
CA LEU A 37 -4.73 -0.41 31.78
C LEU A 37 -4.05 0.47 30.72
N LEU A 38 -2.76 0.76 30.86
CA LEU A 38 -2.00 1.50 29.86
C LEU A 38 -1.92 0.76 28.53
N THR A 39 -1.66 -0.55 28.53
CA THR A 39 -1.64 -1.32 27.29
C THR A 39 -3.01 -1.39 26.63
N LEU A 40 -4.09 -1.58 27.41
CA LEU A 40 -5.46 -1.52 26.88
C LEU A 40 -5.78 -0.16 26.26
N LEU A 41 -5.39 0.94 26.89
CA LEU A 41 -5.53 2.29 26.32
C LEU A 41 -4.71 2.44 25.03
N MET A 42 -3.47 1.96 24.96
CA MET A 42 -2.69 1.99 23.72
C MET A 42 -3.31 1.14 22.61
N ILE A 43 -3.89 -0.02 22.94
CA ILE A 43 -4.59 -0.89 21.97
C ILE A 43 -5.77 -0.15 21.35
N THR A 44 -6.50 0.69 22.09
CA THR A 44 -7.58 1.50 21.49
C THR A 44 -7.08 2.46 20.41
N GLY A 45 -5.84 2.94 20.51
CA GLY A 45 -5.20 3.76 19.48
C GLY A 45 -5.00 3.02 18.16
N TYR A 46 -4.82 1.69 18.20
CA TYR A 46 -4.66 0.86 17.00
C TYR A 46 -5.90 0.86 16.10
N GLN A 47 -7.08 1.19 16.63
CA GLN A 47 -8.31 1.31 15.84
C GLN A 47 -8.22 2.38 14.74
N ARG A 48 -7.31 3.35 14.87
CA ARG A 48 -7.11 4.42 13.88
C ARG A 48 -5.90 4.21 12.97
N ILE A 49 -5.40 2.99 12.82
CA ILE A 49 -4.33 2.73 11.87
C ILE A 49 -4.85 2.90 10.43
N TYR A 50 -4.19 3.77 9.66
CA TYR A 50 -4.46 3.96 8.24
C TYR A 50 -3.46 3.13 7.43
N TYR A 51 -3.95 2.26 6.56
CA TYR A 51 -3.12 1.47 5.67
C TYR A 51 -2.96 2.19 4.34
N GLU A 52 -1.75 2.65 4.07
CA GLU A 52 -1.37 3.22 2.79
C GLU A 52 -0.91 2.09 1.85
N MET A 53 -1.68 1.84 0.80
CA MET A 53 -1.39 0.76 -0.18
C MET A 53 -0.86 1.29 -1.51
N ASP A 54 -0.69 2.61 -1.62
CA ASP A 54 -0.23 3.24 -2.85
C ASP A 54 1.27 2.98 -3.06
N PRO A 55 1.65 2.20 -4.10
CA PRO A 55 3.05 1.83 -4.32
C PRO A 55 3.93 3.06 -4.60
N GLU A 56 3.40 4.09 -5.25
CA GLU A 56 4.13 5.35 -5.50
C GLU A 56 4.52 6.05 -4.19
N TYR A 57 3.67 5.98 -3.16
CA TYR A 57 3.99 6.54 -1.84
C TYR A 57 5.06 5.69 -1.13
N LEU A 58 4.91 4.36 -1.16
CA LEU A 58 5.79 3.43 -0.46
C LEU A 58 7.21 3.36 -1.05
N PHE A 59 7.36 3.53 -2.37
CA PHE A 59 8.65 3.35 -3.05
C PHE A 59 9.36 4.66 -3.42
N SER A 60 8.67 5.82 -3.38
CA SER A 60 9.29 7.11 -3.70
C SER A 60 9.33 8.04 -2.49
N PRO A 61 10.49 8.66 -2.19
CA PRO A 61 10.59 9.66 -1.11
C PRO A 61 9.63 10.81 -1.37
N VAL A 62 8.98 11.30 -0.31
CA VAL A 62 7.97 12.37 -0.36
C VAL A 62 8.53 13.71 -0.88
N SER A 63 9.83 13.95 -0.69
CA SER A 63 10.53 15.18 -1.08
C SER A 63 11.45 15.02 -2.30
N GLY A 64 11.22 14.01 -3.14
CA GLY A 64 11.98 13.85 -4.38
C GLY A 64 11.69 14.95 -5.41
N GLN A 65 12.70 15.42 -6.13
CA GLN A 65 12.53 16.39 -7.23
C GLN A 65 11.50 15.92 -8.26
N GLY A 66 11.48 14.62 -8.58
CA GLY A 66 10.48 14.04 -9.49
C GLY A 66 9.02 14.17 -9.00
N LYS A 67 8.77 14.13 -7.69
CA LYS A 67 7.41 14.37 -7.15
C LYS A 67 7.01 15.84 -7.25
N PHE A 68 7.96 16.77 -7.14
CA PHE A 68 7.71 18.20 -7.31
C PHE A 68 7.34 18.52 -8.76
N GLU A 69 8.14 18.03 -9.73
CA GLU A 69 7.85 18.21 -11.16
C GLU A 69 6.52 17.57 -11.55
N ARG A 70 6.24 16.35 -11.07
CA ARG A 70 4.96 15.67 -11.29
C ARG A 70 3.78 16.46 -10.75
N ARG A 71 3.89 17.05 -9.55
CA ARG A 71 2.84 17.92 -8.98
C ARG A 71 2.57 19.13 -9.87
N ILE A 72 3.61 19.79 -10.39
CA ILE A 72 3.45 20.92 -11.31
C ILE A 72 2.73 20.47 -12.58
N VAL A 73 3.13 19.34 -13.16
CA VAL A 73 2.48 18.79 -14.35
C VAL A 73 1.01 18.46 -14.06
N GLU A 74 0.68 17.85 -12.93
CA GLU A 74 -0.70 17.53 -12.56
C GLU A 74 -1.57 18.76 -12.30
N GLU A 75 -0.99 19.84 -11.77
CA GLU A 75 -1.67 21.10 -11.54
C GLU A 75 -2.04 21.82 -12.85
N HIS A 76 -1.10 21.83 -13.81
CA HIS A 76 -1.26 22.54 -15.09
C HIS A 76 -1.93 21.68 -16.16
N PHE A 77 -1.64 20.38 -16.19
CA PHE A 77 -2.23 19.39 -17.06
C PHE A 77 -2.98 18.40 -16.17
N LYS A 78 -4.22 18.75 -15.83
CA LYS A 78 -5.12 17.84 -15.12
C LYS A 78 -5.46 16.67 -16.03
N VAL A 79 -4.60 15.66 -16.03
CA VAL A 79 -4.92 14.37 -16.60
C VAL A 79 -6.06 13.83 -15.77
N ASN A 80 -7.24 13.67 -16.37
CA ASN A 80 -8.36 13.08 -15.66
C ASN A 80 -7.99 11.61 -15.43
N TYR A 81 -7.38 11.32 -14.27
CA TYR A 81 -6.92 9.98 -13.87
C TYR A 81 -8.07 8.97 -13.72
N SER A 82 -9.31 9.40 -13.98
CA SER A 82 -10.44 8.51 -14.26
C SER A 82 -10.09 7.50 -15.38
N HIS A 83 -9.19 7.84 -16.30
CA HIS A 83 -8.76 6.96 -17.37
C HIS A 83 -7.53 6.13 -16.95
N ARG A 84 -7.78 4.99 -16.28
CA ARG A 84 -6.73 3.98 -16.04
C ARG A 84 -6.43 3.27 -17.37
N PHE A 85 -5.15 3.24 -17.75
CA PHE A 85 -4.72 2.51 -18.95
C PHE A 85 -4.71 1.01 -18.68
N GLY A 86 -5.68 0.29 -19.24
CA GLY A 86 -5.63 -1.17 -19.37
C GLY A 86 -4.66 -1.56 -20.48
N ARG A 87 -3.77 -2.51 -20.21
CA ARG A 87 -2.90 -3.11 -21.23
C ARG A 87 -3.11 -4.62 -21.25
N VAL A 88 -3.31 -5.17 -22.44
CA VAL A 88 -3.42 -6.62 -22.66
C VAL A 88 -2.20 -7.07 -23.44
N ILE A 89 -1.48 -8.05 -22.89
CA ILE A 89 -0.32 -8.68 -23.55
C ILE A 89 -0.77 -10.05 -24.02
N ILE A 90 -0.62 -10.31 -25.32
CA ILE A 90 -1.11 -11.53 -25.96
C ILE A 90 0.10 -12.35 -26.40
N VAL A 91 0.06 -13.64 -26.07
CA VAL A 91 1.11 -14.60 -26.39
C VAL A 91 0.45 -15.83 -27.02
N SER A 92 0.98 -16.30 -28.14
CA SER A 92 0.58 -17.53 -28.80
C SER A 92 0.89 -18.73 -27.89
N LYS A 93 -0.07 -19.65 -27.79
CA LYS A 93 0.15 -20.94 -27.12
C LYS A 93 1.02 -21.87 -27.97
N ASP A 94 0.91 -21.73 -29.28
CA ASP A 94 1.75 -22.47 -30.21
C ASP A 94 3.18 -21.96 -30.07
N ASN A 95 4.16 -22.86 -30.07
CA ASN A 95 5.59 -22.54 -30.01
C ASN A 95 6.13 -21.80 -31.26
N ASP A 96 5.22 -21.18 -32.02
CA ASP A 96 5.51 -20.32 -33.15
C ASP A 96 5.51 -18.86 -32.66
N THR A 97 6.59 -18.16 -32.94
CA THR A 97 6.83 -16.76 -32.58
C THR A 97 6.04 -15.78 -33.45
N ASN A 98 5.46 -16.23 -34.57
CA ASN A 98 4.78 -15.36 -35.51
C ASN A 98 3.34 -15.02 -35.06
N MET A 99 3.14 -13.80 -34.55
CA MET A 99 1.81 -13.32 -34.15
C MET A 99 0.96 -12.79 -35.32
N LEU A 100 1.55 -12.55 -36.50
CA LEU A 100 0.87 -11.88 -37.62
C LEU A 100 0.07 -12.84 -38.53
N ARG A 101 -0.25 -14.04 -38.02
CA ARG A 101 -1.00 -15.06 -38.75
C ARG A 101 -2.50 -14.74 -38.75
N ALA A 102 -3.20 -15.15 -39.80
CA ALA A 102 -4.62 -14.81 -39.98
C ALA A 102 -5.50 -15.39 -38.86
N GLU A 103 -5.13 -16.55 -38.33
CA GLU A 103 -5.79 -17.24 -37.23
C GLU A 103 -5.72 -16.41 -35.94
N VAL A 104 -4.51 -15.96 -35.58
CA VAL A 104 -4.27 -15.11 -34.40
C VAL A 104 -5.01 -13.78 -34.53
N TRP A 105 -5.00 -13.17 -35.71
CA TRP A 105 -5.76 -11.93 -35.97
C TRP A 105 -7.28 -12.11 -35.84
N LYS A 106 -7.81 -13.29 -36.18
CA LYS A 106 -9.23 -13.59 -36.01
C LYS A 106 -9.60 -13.68 -34.54
N GLU A 107 -8.80 -14.35 -33.73
CA GLU A 107 -8.99 -14.42 -32.27
C GLU A 107 -8.83 -13.05 -31.63
N LEU A 108 -7.85 -12.26 -32.08
CA LEU A 108 -7.64 -10.89 -31.59
C LEU A 108 -8.87 -10.01 -31.84
N ARG A 109 -9.50 -10.12 -33.01
CA ARG A 109 -10.74 -9.39 -33.30
C ARG A 109 -11.92 -9.84 -32.45
N GLN A 110 -12.00 -11.13 -32.11
CA GLN A 110 -13.03 -11.62 -31.19
C GLN A 110 -12.84 -11.07 -29.77
N LEU A 111 -11.59 -11.01 -29.32
CA LEU A 111 -11.25 -10.41 -28.03
C LEU A 111 -11.59 -8.92 -27.99
N ASP A 112 -11.22 -8.16 -29.03
CA ASP A 112 -11.53 -6.73 -29.12
C ASP A 112 -13.04 -6.48 -29.09
N ASP A 113 -13.83 -7.25 -29.84
CA ASP A 113 -15.29 -7.13 -29.83
C ASP A 113 -15.90 -7.42 -28.44
N LEU A 114 -15.35 -8.41 -27.73
CA LEU A 114 -15.78 -8.70 -26.35
C LEU A 114 -15.46 -7.54 -25.40
N VAL A 115 -14.28 -6.94 -25.52
CA VAL A 115 -13.88 -5.78 -24.69
C VAL A 115 -14.73 -4.56 -25.02
N GLN A 116 -15.04 -4.31 -26.30
CA GLN A 116 -15.86 -3.16 -26.70
C GLN A 116 -17.32 -3.28 -26.24
N ASN A 117 -17.83 -4.50 -26.11
CA ASN A 117 -19.21 -4.78 -25.71
C ASN A 117 -19.36 -5.10 -24.22
N MET A 118 -18.28 -5.03 -23.43
CA MET A 118 -18.34 -5.31 -22.01
C MET A 118 -19.20 -4.27 -21.27
N THR A 119 -20.01 -4.76 -20.34
CA THR A 119 -20.82 -3.93 -19.44
C THR A 119 -20.59 -4.38 -18.00
N VAL A 120 -20.46 -3.40 -17.11
CA VAL A 120 -20.25 -3.61 -15.67
C VAL A 120 -21.42 -3.01 -14.93
N THR A 121 -22.03 -3.80 -14.04
CA THR A 121 -23.13 -3.36 -13.19
C THR A 121 -22.61 -3.11 -11.78
N LEU A 122 -22.78 -1.89 -11.27
CA LEU A 122 -22.39 -1.56 -9.90
C LEU A 122 -23.43 -2.07 -8.91
N PRO A 123 -23.06 -2.27 -7.64
CA PRO A 123 -24.00 -2.55 -6.56
C PRO A 123 -25.09 -1.48 -6.37
N SER A 124 -24.88 -0.26 -6.90
CA SER A 124 -25.86 0.84 -6.91
C SER A 124 -26.99 0.64 -7.94
N GLY A 125 -26.87 -0.34 -8.85
CA GLY A 125 -27.83 -0.59 -9.93
C GLY A 125 -27.52 0.14 -11.24
N GLU A 126 -26.48 0.97 -11.27
CA GLU A 126 -26.01 1.64 -12.49
C GLU A 126 -25.19 0.69 -13.35
N THR A 127 -25.38 0.77 -14.67
CA THR A 127 -24.68 -0.04 -15.66
C THR A 127 -23.80 0.84 -16.54
N PHE A 128 -22.52 0.50 -16.66
CA PHE A 128 -21.55 1.25 -17.47
C PHE A 128 -20.97 0.35 -18.56
N SER A 129 -20.88 0.87 -19.78
CA SER A 129 -20.16 0.21 -20.88
C SER A 129 -18.74 0.74 -21.00
N TYR A 130 -17.83 -0.07 -21.55
CA TYR A 130 -16.48 0.39 -21.88
C TYR A 130 -16.48 1.64 -22.79
N ARG A 131 -17.45 1.79 -23.69
CA ARG A 131 -17.54 2.94 -24.62
C ARG A 131 -17.92 4.26 -23.95
N ASP A 132 -18.51 4.19 -22.78
CA ASP A 132 -18.93 5.36 -22.01
C ASP A 132 -17.76 5.91 -21.18
N GLU A 133 -16.93 5.02 -20.66
CA GLU A 133 -15.80 5.35 -19.75
C GLU A 133 -14.43 5.44 -20.45
N CYS A 134 -14.33 5.00 -21.71
CA CYS A 134 -13.06 5.04 -22.43
C CYS A 134 -12.59 6.48 -22.66
N ALA A 135 -11.27 6.69 -22.58
CA ALA A 135 -10.67 8.00 -22.82
C ALA A 135 -10.92 8.44 -24.27
N ARG A 136 -11.61 9.57 -24.44
CA ARG A 136 -11.80 10.19 -25.76
C ARG A 136 -10.73 11.24 -25.97
N CYS A 137 -10.00 11.13 -27.07
CA CYS A 137 -9.00 12.12 -27.48
C CYS A 137 -9.66 13.33 -28.17
N ASN A 138 -10.76 13.85 -27.61
CA ASN A 138 -11.38 15.06 -28.12
C ASN A 138 -11.16 16.17 -27.07
N GLU A 139 -10.38 17.17 -27.47
CA GLU A 139 -10.12 18.44 -26.76
C GLU A 139 -9.18 18.38 -25.57
N ALA A 140 -7.87 18.33 -25.88
CA ALA A 140 -6.92 19.12 -25.12
C ALA A 140 -7.17 20.60 -25.44
N ASN A 141 -7.88 21.31 -24.56
CA ASN A 141 -7.86 22.78 -24.50
C ASN A 141 -6.73 23.24 -23.60
#